data_AF-A0A212J442-F1
#
_entry.id   AF-A0A212J442-F1
#
_cell.length_a   1.000
_cell.length_b   1.000
_cell.length_c   1.000
_cell.angle_alpha   90.00
_cell.angle_beta   90.00
_cell.angle_gamma   90.00
#
_symmetry.space_group_name_H-M   'P 1'
#
loop_
_entity.id
_entity.type
_entity.pdbx_description
1 polymer ?
#
loop_
_entity_poly.entity_id
_entity_poly.type
_entity_poly.pdbx_seq_one_letter_code
_entity_poly.pdbx_strand_id
1 'polypeptide(L)'
;METIQLVPVKSNHREVMSSQSLPYQDIIEITHTCDCNPSPFIEANTKEVGLYHLKHECIVPVFSKDNEVTISHTNFIETVWDAASSFFPNETILQPDIRVSHVVKGRIPGAINKPVSQLLESDKTIYYERMAFCFEVPTIYQDIEGNRLNLSIGGVRALNHENLYSKKSVEKFKIFIGFKNLVCTNLCVSTDGYKSELRVMSLEELFKASLLLFQQYNPNRHLQLMSSFQNSYLTEHQFAQLIGKSKLYQCLPNAQKKLLPNMEFGDTHINAVAKAYYNDKNFKIEEGADAINLWKVYNLFTGANKNSYIDNLLDRSLNATELVEGINRALHGDREYRWFIE
;
A
#
# COMPACT_ATOMS: atom_id res chain seq x y z
N MET A 1 -66.74 40.48 25.56
CA MET A 1 -67.69 39.41 25.20
C MET A 1 -67.42 39.08 23.75
N GLU A 2 -67.21 37.81 23.42
CA GLU A 2 -67.74 37.18 22.19
C GLU A 2 -67.39 35.69 22.23
N THR A 3 -68.41 34.86 22.06
CA THR A 3 -68.35 33.40 22.14
C THR A 3 -68.73 32.81 20.79
N ILE A 4 -67.86 31.99 20.21
CA ILE A 4 -68.15 31.13 19.06
C ILE A 4 -67.52 29.77 19.40
N GLN A 5 -68.22 28.87 20.10
CA GLN A 5 -69.21 27.91 19.58
C GLN A 5 -68.75 27.11 18.36
N LEU A 6 -68.41 25.85 18.61
CA LEU A 6 -68.10 24.80 17.65
C LEU A 6 -69.38 24.21 17.05
N VAL A 7 -69.32 23.73 15.80
CA VAL A 7 -70.36 22.91 15.16
C VAL A 7 -69.71 21.62 14.61
N PRO A 8 -70.35 20.43 14.72
CA PRO A 8 -69.59 19.18 14.83
C PRO A 8 -69.45 18.34 13.55
N VAL A 9 -68.54 17.38 13.66
CA VAL A 9 -68.15 16.33 12.70
C VAL A 9 -69.33 15.48 12.20
N LYS A 10 -69.28 15.06 10.93
CA LYS A 10 -69.96 13.84 10.46
C LYS A 10 -68.99 12.66 10.50
N SER A 11 -69.40 11.61 11.19
CA SER A 11 -68.60 10.44 11.56
C SER A 11 -68.79 9.26 10.60
N ASN A 12 -67.81 8.34 10.60
CA ASN A 12 -67.94 6.90 10.89
C ASN A 12 -66.66 6.18 10.44
N HIS A 13 -65.88 5.56 11.34
CA HIS A 13 -65.95 4.12 11.70
C HIS A 13 -65.65 3.22 10.48
N ARG A 14 -64.61 2.37 10.41
CA ARG A 14 -63.76 1.64 11.41
C ARG A 14 -62.37 1.32 10.76
N GLU A 15 -61.37 0.66 11.36
CA GLU A 15 -61.22 -0.05 12.66
C GLU A 15 -59.85 0.29 13.32
N VAL A 16 -58.93 -0.68 13.53
CA VAL A 16 -57.58 -0.54 14.14
C VAL A 16 -56.58 -1.50 13.44
N MET A 17 -55.33 -1.07 13.18
CA MET A 17 -54.08 -1.81 13.53
C MET A 17 -52.77 -1.22 12.94
N SER A 18 -51.72 -1.29 13.78
CA SER A 18 -50.28 -1.16 13.48
C SER A 18 -49.73 0.20 12.99
N SER A 19 -48.68 0.67 13.68
CA SER A 19 -47.81 1.74 13.23
C SER A 19 -46.84 1.22 12.16
N GLN A 20 -46.97 1.70 10.93
CA GLN A 20 -46.00 1.46 9.87
C GLN A 20 -45.27 2.76 9.49
N SER A 21 -43.97 2.63 9.27
CA SER A 21 -43.01 3.70 8.98
C SER A 21 -43.29 4.40 7.65
N LEU A 22 -43.16 5.72 7.63
CA LEU A 22 -43.15 6.51 6.38
C LEU A 22 -41.82 6.31 5.61
N PRO A 23 -41.81 6.48 4.28
CA PRO A 23 -40.72 5.98 3.45
C PRO A 23 -39.46 6.85 3.54
N TYR A 24 -38.31 6.19 3.53
CA TYR A 24 -37.01 6.80 3.20
C TYR A 24 -37.10 7.42 1.80
N GLN A 25 -36.90 8.73 1.68
CA GLN A 25 -36.69 9.37 0.38
C GLN A 25 -35.19 9.37 0.07
N ASP A 26 -34.82 8.52 -0.89
CA ASP A 26 -33.70 8.65 -1.81
C ASP A 26 -32.47 9.41 -1.29
N ILE A 27 -31.69 8.75 -0.45
CA ILE A 27 -30.25 9.03 -0.40
C ILE A 27 -29.71 8.59 -1.76
N ILE A 28 -29.35 9.56 -2.60
CA ILE A 28 -28.58 9.30 -3.82
C ILE A 28 -27.19 8.85 -3.35
N GLU A 29 -27.00 7.54 -3.25
CA GLU A 29 -25.65 6.97 -3.29
C GLU A 29 -25.02 7.37 -4.61
N ILE A 30 -24.17 8.40 -4.58
CA ILE A 30 -23.20 8.63 -5.64
C ILE A 30 -22.13 7.54 -5.48
N THR A 31 -22.50 6.31 -5.82
CA THR A 31 -21.54 5.29 -6.20
C THR A 31 -20.91 5.79 -7.50
N HIS A 32 -19.73 6.40 -7.36
CA HIS A 32 -18.77 6.42 -8.46
C HIS A 32 -18.38 4.97 -8.74
N THR A 33 -19.21 4.26 -9.50
CA THR A 33 -18.84 3.00 -10.15
C THR A 33 -17.83 3.35 -11.24
N CYS A 34 -16.58 3.59 -10.85
CA CYS A 34 -15.48 3.47 -11.77
C CYS A 34 -15.45 2.01 -12.24
N ASP A 35 -15.67 1.80 -13.54
CA ASP A 35 -15.67 0.48 -14.21
C ASP A 35 -14.24 -0.08 -14.32
N CYS A 36 -13.64 -0.29 -13.15
CA CYS A 36 -12.39 -1.00 -12.95
C CYS A 36 -12.50 -1.80 -11.65
N ASN A 37 -12.29 -3.11 -11.72
CA ASN A 37 -11.73 -3.81 -10.57
C ASN A 37 -10.44 -3.05 -10.21
N PRO A 38 -10.32 -2.50 -8.99
CA PRO A 38 -9.13 -1.74 -8.63
C PRO A 38 -7.90 -2.64 -8.78
N SER A 39 -6.83 -2.11 -9.36
CA SER A 39 -5.58 -2.85 -9.50
C SER A 39 -5.10 -3.36 -8.13
N PRO A 40 -4.34 -4.45 -8.03
CA PRO A 40 -3.71 -4.79 -6.76
C PRO A 40 -2.64 -3.73 -6.43
N PHE A 41 -2.32 -3.56 -5.14
CA PHE A 41 -1.29 -2.59 -4.71
C PHE A 41 0.14 -2.99 -5.16
N ILE A 42 0.30 -4.22 -5.64
CA ILE A 42 1.48 -4.76 -6.31
C ILE A 42 1.00 -5.79 -7.35
N GLU A 43 1.52 -5.69 -8.57
CA GLU A 43 1.07 -6.48 -9.73
C GLU A 43 2.09 -7.56 -10.09
N ALA A 44 3.36 -7.20 -10.29
CA ALA A 44 4.33 -8.09 -10.93
C ALA A 44 4.73 -9.30 -10.07
N ASN A 45 4.59 -10.50 -10.65
CA ASN A 45 5.06 -11.77 -10.10
C ASN A 45 4.48 -12.13 -8.71
N THR A 46 3.30 -11.61 -8.36
CA THR A 46 2.61 -11.96 -7.11
C THR A 46 1.34 -12.79 -7.36
N LYS A 47 0.90 -13.50 -6.32
CA LYS A 47 -0.38 -14.21 -6.25
C LYS A 47 -1.17 -13.66 -5.06
N GLU A 48 -2.47 -13.44 -5.25
CA GLU A 48 -3.41 -13.15 -4.16
C GLU A 48 -3.67 -14.40 -3.31
N VAL A 49 -3.73 -14.24 -1.99
CA VAL A 49 -4.08 -15.31 -1.04
C VAL A 49 -4.89 -14.75 0.12
N GLY A 50 -5.79 -15.55 0.69
CA GLY A 50 -6.49 -15.19 1.93
C GLY A 50 -5.71 -15.60 3.19
N LEU A 51 -6.01 -14.96 4.33
CA LEU A 51 -5.42 -15.32 5.62
C LEU A 51 -5.67 -16.80 6.00
N TYR A 52 -6.83 -17.36 5.60
CA TYR A 52 -7.14 -18.78 5.78
C TYR A 52 -6.11 -19.71 5.12
N HIS A 53 -5.68 -19.40 3.89
CA HIS A 53 -4.69 -20.18 3.14
C HIS A 53 -3.32 -20.16 3.83
N LEU A 54 -2.88 -18.98 4.30
CA LEU A 54 -1.64 -18.84 5.06
C LEU A 54 -1.68 -19.56 6.42
N LYS A 55 -2.85 -19.70 7.03
CA LYS A 55 -3.05 -20.30 8.36
C LYS A 55 -3.22 -21.82 8.34
N HIS A 56 -3.84 -22.38 7.30
CA HIS A 56 -4.23 -23.80 7.27
C HIS A 56 -3.59 -24.62 6.13
N GLU A 57 -3.13 -23.98 5.05
CA GLU A 57 -2.58 -24.65 3.87
C GLU A 57 -1.07 -24.43 3.68
N CYS A 58 -0.50 -23.42 4.35
CA CYS A 58 0.93 -23.16 4.36
C CYS A 58 1.61 -23.71 5.63
N ILE A 59 2.83 -24.22 5.49
CA ILE A 59 3.70 -24.55 6.63
C ILE A 59 4.49 -23.32 7.11
N VAL A 60 4.88 -23.33 8.37
CA VAL A 60 5.77 -22.30 8.96
C VAL A 60 7.21 -22.82 8.94
N PRO A 61 8.17 -22.10 8.31
CA PRO A 61 9.58 -22.47 8.34
C PRO A 61 10.18 -22.38 9.75
N VAL A 62 11.22 -23.18 9.99
CA VAL A 62 11.98 -23.27 11.24
C VAL A 62 13.46 -22.98 11.01
N PHE A 63 14.16 -22.55 12.06
CA PHE A 63 15.61 -22.47 12.08
C PHE A 63 16.20 -23.87 12.26
N SER A 64 17.05 -24.33 11.34
CA SER A 64 17.37 -25.75 11.21
C SER A 64 18.35 -26.29 12.26
N LYS A 65 18.98 -25.45 13.09
CA LYS A 65 19.95 -25.89 14.12
C LYS A 65 19.35 -26.13 15.50
N ASP A 66 18.19 -25.55 15.78
CA ASP A 66 17.46 -25.66 17.05
C ASP A 66 15.98 -26.01 16.86
N ASN A 67 15.49 -26.06 15.61
CA ASN A 67 14.10 -26.30 15.22
C ASN A 67 13.10 -25.28 15.77
N GLU A 68 13.56 -24.08 16.14
CA GLU A 68 12.65 -23.02 16.58
C GLU A 68 11.87 -22.44 15.40
N VAL A 69 10.57 -22.21 15.62
CA VAL A 69 9.69 -21.62 14.60
C VAL A 69 10.03 -20.16 14.34
N THR A 70 10.00 -19.79 13.06
CA THR A 70 9.97 -18.39 12.63
C THR A 70 8.61 -17.76 12.95
N ILE A 71 8.55 -16.44 13.05
CA ILE A 71 7.27 -15.72 13.11
C ILE A 71 6.52 -15.94 11.78
N SER A 72 5.36 -16.59 11.82
CA SER A 72 4.62 -16.91 10.58
C SER A 72 4.11 -15.65 9.87
N HIS A 73 3.82 -15.76 8.56
CA HIS A 73 3.17 -14.69 7.79
C HIS A 73 1.82 -14.29 8.41
N THR A 74 1.04 -15.27 8.85
CA THR A 74 -0.23 -15.09 9.56
C THR A 74 -0.02 -14.31 10.86
N ASN A 75 0.93 -14.72 11.71
CA ASN A 75 1.19 -14.04 12.98
C ASN A 75 1.69 -12.60 12.77
N PHE A 76 2.47 -12.35 11.71
CA PHE A 76 2.89 -11.00 11.35
C PHE A 76 1.70 -10.10 11.00
N ILE A 77 0.80 -10.58 10.13
CA ILE A 77 -0.42 -9.85 9.72
C ILE A 77 -1.31 -9.61 10.95
N GLU A 78 -1.63 -10.67 11.72
CA GLU A 78 -2.48 -10.60 12.91
C GLU A 78 -1.89 -9.64 13.97
N THR A 79 -0.58 -9.68 14.23
CA THR A 79 0.05 -8.79 15.23
C THR A 79 0.00 -7.31 14.82
N VAL A 80 0.21 -6.99 13.53
CA VAL A 80 0.13 -5.59 13.04
C VAL A 80 -1.32 -5.12 12.99
N TRP A 81 -2.25 -6.01 12.65
CA TRP A 81 -3.69 -5.77 12.71
C TRP A 81 -4.16 -5.46 14.12
N ASP A 82 -3.75 -6.25 15.11
CA ASP A 82 -4.10 -6.05 16.52
C ASP A 82 -3.52 -4.74 17.05
N ALA A 83 -2.29 -4.39 16.66
CA ALA A 83 -1.69 -3.10 16.99
C ALA A 83 -2.49 -1.93 16.38
N ALA A 84 -2.92 -2.04 15.13
CA ALA A 84 -3.75 -1.01 14.48
C ALA A 84 -5.13 -0.91 15.12
N SER A 85 -5.78 -2.04 15.41
CA SER A 85 -7.07 -2.10 16.11
C SER A 85 -7.01 -1.50 17.51
N SER A 86 -5.89 -1.72 18.23
CA SER A 86 -5.64 -1.11 19.55
C SER A 86 -5.35 0.39 19.48
N PHE A 87 -4.80 0.90 18.37
CA PHE A 87 -4.46 2.31 18.21
C PHE A 87 -5.63 3.14 17.61
N PHE A 88 -6.47 2.50 16.79
CA PHE A 88 -7.63 3.08 16.12
C PHE A 88 -8.95 2.42 16.59
N PRO A 89 -9.27 2.41 17.90
CA PRO A 89 -10.35 1.57 18.47
C PRO A 89 -11.77 1.93 18.02
N ASN A 90 -11.97 3.12 17.44
CA ASN A 90 -13.26 3.60 16.94
C ASN A 90 -13.36 3.62 15.41
N GLU A 91 -12.29 3.23 14.70
CA GLU A 91 -12.22 3.26 13.24
C GLU A 91 -12.63 1.92 12.64
N THR A 92 -13.08 1.93 11.38
CA THR A 92 -13.31 0.68 10.64
C THR A 92 -12.01 0.26 9.96
N ILE A 93 -11.57 -0.97 10.17
CA ILE A 93 -10.39 -1.56 9.51
C ILE A 93 -10.87 -2.68 8.56
N LEU A 94 -10.57 -2.55 7.26
CA LEU A 94 -10.95 -3.53 6.23
C LEU A 94 -9.97 -4.69 6.17
N GLN A 95 -10.44 -5.91 5.85
CA GLN A 95 -9.58 -7.10 5.77
C GLN A 95 -8.35 -6.90 4.86
N PRO A 96 -7.20 -7.53 5.18
CA PRO A 96 -5.97 -7.29 4.44
C PRO A 96 -6.00 -7.92 3.04
N ASP A 97 -5.61 -7.13 2.03
CA ASP A 97 -5.14 -7.66 0.74
C ASP A 97 -3.75 -8.25 0.97
N ILE A 98 -3.54 -9.51 0.61
CA ILE A 98 -2.29 -10.24 0.85
C ILE A 98 -1.76 -10.80 -0.48
N ARG A 99 -0.52 -10.43 -0.78
CA ARG A 99 0.20 -10.76 -2.01
C ARG A 99 1.45 -11.55 -1.67
N VAL A 100 1.59 -12.73 -2.25
CA VAL A 100 2.74 -13.62 -2.04
C VAL A 100 3.50 -13.89 -3.32
N SER A 101 4.79 -14.18 -3.22
CA SER A 101 5.59 -14.66 -4.35
C SER A 101 6.61 -15.72 -3.90
N HIS A 102 7.24 -16.39 -4.86
CA HIS A 102 8.28 -17.40 -4.62
C HIS A 102 7.78 -18.55 -3.72
N VAL A 103 6.96 -19.43 -4.30
CA VAL A 103 6.47 -20.62 -3.61
C VAL A 103 7.58 -21.66 -3.44
N VAL A 104 7.85 -22.05 -2.20
CA VAL A 104 8.73 -23.16 -1.86
C VAL A 104 7.88 -24.39 -1.62
N LYS A 105 8.20 -25.49 -2.30
CA LYS A 105 7.49 -26.77 -2.19
C LYS A 105 8.35 -27.79 -1.45
N GLY A 106 7.91 -28.18 -0.25
CA GLY A 106 8.47 -29.28 0.53
C GLY A 106 7.66 -30.57 0.35
N ARG A 107 7.90 -31.54 1.23
CA ARG A 107 7.17 -32.81 1.32
C ARG A 107 6.74 -33.05 2.76
N ILE A 108 5.62 -33.74 2.96
CA ILE A 108 5.26 -34.28 4.28
C ILE A 108 6.25 -35.39 4.69
N PRO A 109 6.48 -35.65 6.00
CA PRO A 109 7.44 -36.67 6.45
C PRO A 109 7.20 -38.06 5.85
N GLY A 110 5.94 -38.50 5.74
CA GLY A 110 5.56 -39.79 5.15
C GLY A 110 5.79 -39.90 3.63
N ALA A 111 6.13 -38.81 2.95
CA ALA A 111 6.36 -38.74 1.51
C ALA A 111 7.82 -38.47 1.12
N ILE A 112 8.73 -38.33 2.11
CA ILE A 112 10.10 -37.86 1.86
C ILE A 112 10.85 -38.71 0.82
N ASN A 113 10.66 -40.04 0.87
CA ASN A 113 11.30 -41.01 -0.03
C ASN A 113 10.50 -41.30 -1.32
N LYS A 114 9.32 -40.69 -1.53
CA LYS A 114 8.55 -40.91 -2.76
C LYS A 114 9.27 -40.28 -3.97
N PRO A 115 9.38 -40.98 -5.11
CA PRO A 115 9.84 -40.37 -6.37
C PRO A 115 8.95 -39.18 -6.78
N VAL A 116 9.52 -38.20 -7.48
CA VAL A 116 8.79 -36.99 -7.91
C VAL A 116 7.53 -37.32 -8.74
N SER A 117 7.61 -38.36 -9.56
CA SER A 117 6.50 -38.89 -10.38
C SER A 117 5.37 -39.56 -9.59
N GLN A 118 5.57 -39.83 -8.30
CA GLN A 118 4.61 -40.50 -7.40
C GLN A 118 4.12 -39.59 -6.26
N LEU A 119 4.49 -38.30 -6.25
CA LEU A 119 4.02 -37.34 -5.26
C LEU A 119 2.61 -36.85 -5.60
N LEU A 120 1.65 -37.15 -4.73
CA LEU A 120 0.33 -36.53 -4.73
C LEU A 120 0.43 -35.05 -4.32
N GLU A 121 -0.59 -34.23 -4.57
CA GLU A 121 -0.56 -32.84 -4.07
C GLU A 121 -0.64 -32.80 -2.53
N SER A 122 -1.34 -33.76 -1.91
CA SER A 122 -1.37 -33.98 -0.46
C SER A 122 -0.03 -34.43 0.14
N ASP A 123 0.91 -34.91 -0.68
CA ASP A 123 2.27 -35.23 -0.23
C ASP A 123 3.18 -33.99 -0.14
N LYS A 124 2.74 -32.85 -0.69
CA LYS A 124 3.54 -31.62 -0.79
C LYS A 124 3.14 -30.66 0.33
N THR A 125 4.14 -30.00 0.89
CA THR A 125 3.95 -28.85 1.77
C THR A 125 4.34 -27.59 1.03
N ILE A 126 3.71 -26.45 1.33
CA ILE A 126 4.06 -25.18 0.69
C ILE A 126 4.29 -24.08 1.72
N TYR A 127 5.17 -23.15 1.39
CA TYR A 127 5.19 -21.80 1.96
C TYR A 127 5.65 -20.82 0.88
N TYR A 128 5.62 -19.53 1.19
CA TYR A 128 6.08 -18.47 0.28
C TYR A 128 7.29 -17.79 0.90
N GLU A 129 8.37 -17.55 0.14
CA GLU A 129 9.52 -16.80 0.68
C GLU A 129 9.15 -15.34 0.98
N ARG A 130 8.23 -14.79 0.20
CA ARG A 130 7.90 -13.35 0.20
C ARG A 130 6.41 -13.13 0.35
N MET A 131 6.03 -12.26 1.25
CA MET A 131 4.67 -11.83 1.49
C MET A 131 4.63 -10.31 1.73
N ALA A 132 3.70 -9.65 1.06
CA ALA A 132 3.27 -8.28 1.34
C ALA A 132 1.79 -8.31 1.75
N PHE A 133 1.40 -7.46 2.69
CA PHE A 133 0.00 -7.23 3.01
C PHE A 133 -0.27 -5.74 3.17
N CYS A 134 -1.52 -5.34 2.92
CA CYS A 134 -2.02 -4.00 3.14
C CYS A 134 -3.48 -4.08 3.59
N PHE A 135 -3.84 -3.37 4.65
CA PHE A 135 -5.23 -3.14 5.06
C PHE A 135 -5.52 -1.64 5.15
N GLU A 136 -6.79 -1.29 4.96
CA GLU A 136 -7.25 0.10 4.86
C GLU A 136 -8.07 0.48 6.09
N VAL A 137 -7.95 1.74 6.50
CA VAL A 137 -8.79 2.39 7.52
C VAL A 137 -9.64 3.46 6.81
N PRO A 138 -10.67 3.08 6.03
CA PRO A 138 -11.37 3.97 5.07
C PRO A 138 -12.12 5.14 5.72
N THR A 139 -12.31 5.12 7.03
CA THR A 139 -12.88 6.23 7.83
C THR A 139 -11.89 7.38 8.01
N ILE A 140 -10.57 7.12 7.94
CA ILE A 140 -9.52 8.14 7.88
C ILE A 140 -9.09 8.30 6.42
N TYR A 141 -9.58 9.35 5.76
CA TYR A 141 -9.32 9.60 4.34
C TYR A 141 -9.18 11.09 4.02
N GLN A 142 -8.64 11.39 2.83
CA GLN A 142 -8.56 12.73 2.27
C GLN A 142 -8.63 12.63 0.74
N ASP A 143 -9.31 13.57 0.09
CA ASP A 143 -9.30 13.71 -1.36
C ASP A 143 -8.22 14.71 -1.82
N ILE A 144 -7.44 14.36 -2.84
CA ILE A 144 -6.39 15.20 -3.46
C ILE A 144 -6.55 15.12 -4.99
N GLU A 145 -6.77 16.25 -5.67
CA GLU A 145 -7.08 16.33 -7.10
C GLU A 145 -8.19 15.32 -7.55
N GLY A 146 -9.23 15.16 -6.73
CA GLY A 146 -10.31 14.19 -6.98
C GLY A 146 -9.96 12.71 -6.71
N ASN A 147 -8.74 12.42 -6.23
CA ASN A 147 -8.29 11.08 -5.87
C ASN A 147 -8.51 10.85 -4.38
N ARG A 148 -9.37 9.89 -4.02
CA ARG A 148 -9.55 9.47 -2.62
C ARG A 148 -8.32 8.71 -2.13
N LEU A 149 -7.75 9.18 -1.02
CA LEU A 149 -6.66 8.55 -0.30
C LEU A 149 -7.17 7.99 1.02
N ASN A 150 -7.18 6.66 1.19
CA ASN A 150 -7.50 6.03 2.48
C ASN A 150 -6.21 5.82 3.29
N LEU A 151 -6.24 6.06 4.60
CA LEU A 151 -5.16 5.64 5.50
C LEU A 151 -4.98 4.13 5.35
N SER A 152 -3.73 3.68 5.21
CA SER A 152 -3.40 2.30 4.94
C SER A 152 -2.19 1.86 5.75
N ILE A 153 -2.24 0.64 6.26
CA ILE A 153 -1.22 0.02 7.10
C ILE A 153 -0.87 -1.33 6.48
N GLY A 154 0.40 -1.67 6.51
CA GLY A 154 0.83 -2.94 5.94
C GLY A 154 2.27 -3.27 6.23
N GLY A 155 2.75 -4.34 5.60
CA GLY A 155 4.11 -4.79 5.80
C GLY A 155 4.58 -5.78 4.76
N VAL A 156 5.90 -5.99 4.74
CA VAL A 156 6.58 -6.96 3.91
C VAL A 156 7.44 -7.86 4.79
N ARG A 157 7.34 -9.17 4.54
CA ARG A 157 8.20 -10.20 5.10
C ARG A 157 8.84 -11.01 3.97
N ALA A 158 10.15 -11.20 4.10
CA ALA A 158 11.01 -11.80 3.09
C ALA A 158 11.94 -12.81 3.78
N LEU A 159 11.50 -14.06 3.88
CA LEU A 159 12.23 -15.18 4.49
C LEU A 159 13.56 -15.47 3.80
N ASN A 160 13.72 -15.07 2.53
CA ASN A 160 14.99 -15.10 1.80
C ASN A 160 16.06 -14.13 2.37
N HIS A 161 15.70 -13.24 3.29
CA HIS A 161 16.65 -12.43 4.07
C HIS A 161 17.07 -13.09 5.39
N GLU A 162 16.42 -14.19 5.78
CA GLU A 162 16.70 -14.93 7.01
C GLU A 162 17.65 -16.11 6.74
N ASN A 163 18.56 -16.37 7.69
CA ASN A 163 19.41 -17.56 7.62
C ASN A 163 18.71 -18.75 8.28
N LEU A 164 17.74 -19.35 7.60
CA LEU A 164 17.00 -20.51 8.12
C LEU A 164 17.90 -21.75 8.39
N TYR A 165 19.14 -21.77 7.90
CA TYR A 165 20.15 -22.80 8.21
C TYR A 165 20.95 -22.53 9.50
N SER A 166 20.64 -21.46 10.24
CA SER A 166 21.28 -21.15 11.52
C SER A 166 20.43 -21.59 12.73
N LYS A 167 20.86 -21.14 13.92
CA LYS A 167 19.99 -21.07 15.11
C LYS A 167 19.04 -19.90 14.97
N LYS A 168 17.97 -19.84 15.79
CA LYS A 168 17.09 -18.67 15.81
C LYS A 168 17.87 -17.39 16.02
N SER A 169 17.62 -16.44 15.13
CA SER A 169 18.20 -15.10 15.13
C SER A 169 17.09 -14.07 15.04
N VAL A 170 17.48 -12.80 15.23
CA VAL A 170 16.63 -11.64 15.03
C VAL A 170 16.06 -11.66 13.62
N GLU A 171 14.74 -11.73 13.52
CA GLU A 171 13.99 -11.77 12.27
C GLU A 171 13.70 -10.34 11.77
N LYS A 172 13.65 -10.16 10.45
CA LYS A 172 13.50 -8.86 9.79
C LYS A 172 12.14 -8.69 9.14
N PHE A 173 11.58 -7.50 9.33
CA PHE A 173 10.28 -7.10 8.81
C PHE A 173 10.36 -5.68 8.27
N LYS A 174 9.43 -5.36 7.38
CA LYS A 174 9.11 -4.00 6.95
C LYS A 174 7.68 -3.69 7.32
N ILE A 175 7.44 -2.55 7.97
CA ILE A 175 6.08 -2.08 8.32
C ILE A 175 5.94 -0.66 7.83
N PHE A 176 4.78 -0.33 7.30
CA PHE A 176 4.41 1.04 6.98
C PHE A 176 3.00 1.39 7.49
N ILE A 177 2.83 2.70 7.72
CA ILE A 177 1.55 3.39 7.83
C ILE A 177 1.65 4.60 6.89
N GLY A 178 0.62 4.82 6.08
CA GLY A 178 0.64 5.79 5.00
C GLY A 178 -0.74 5.94 4.38
N PHE A 179 -0.78 6.27 3.10
CA PHE A 179 -2.03 6.37 2.35
C PHE A 179 -2.02 5.46 1.13
N LYS A 180 -3.20 5.03 0.68
CA LYS A 180 -3.39 4.33 -0.59
C LYS A 180 -4.28 5.17 -1.48
N ASN A 181 -3.78 5.55 -2.66
CA ASN A 181 -4.60 6.24 -3.66
C ASN A 181 -5.53 5.24 -4.33
N LEU A 182 -6.84 5.34 -4.09
CA LEU A 182 -7.81 4.35 -4.58
C LEU A 182 -7.95 4.31 -6.10
N VAL A 183 -7.61 5.39 -6.81
CA VAL A 183 -7.75 5.52 -8.27
C VAL A 183 -6.81 4.57 -9.02
N CYS A 184 -5.61 4.32 -8.49
CA CYS A 184 -4.61 3.40 -9.09
C CYS A 184 -4.01 2.39 -8.09
N THR A 185 -4.55 2.35 -6.88
CA THR A 185 -4.12 1.54 -5.70
C THR A 185 -2.66 1.68 -5.27
N ASN A 186 -2.03 2.79 -5.67
CA ASN A 186 -0.65 3.12 -5.33
C ASN A 186 -0.48 3.33 -3.82
N LEU A 187 0.60 2.78 -3.25
CA LEU A 187 0.99 3.02 -1.86
C LEU A 187 1.83 4.30 -1.74
N CYS A 188 1.29 5.29 -1.03
CA CYS A 188 1.94 6.55 -0.68
C CYS A 188 2.58 6.41 0.71
N VAL A 189 3.90 6.52 0.79
CA VAL A 189 4.70 6.19 1.99
C VAL A 189 5.63 7.37 2.31
N SER A 190 5.69 7.78 3.59
CA SER A 190 6.56 8.85 4.09
C SER A 190 7.65 8.30 5.02
N THR A 191 8.68 9.11 5.27
CA THR A 191 9.85 8.72 6.09
C THR A 191 9.48 8.41 7.54
N ASP A 192 8.53 9.14 8.11
CA ASP A 192 7.99 8.92 9.47
C ASP A 192 6.93 7.80 9.52
N GLY A 193 6.39 7.41 8.37
CA GLY A 193 5.42 6.32 8.22
C GLY A 193 6.04 4.96 7.87
N TYR A 194 7.36 4.84 7.74
CA TYR A 194 8.00 3.59 7.27
C TYR A 194 9.17 3.11 8.12
N LYS A 195 9.14 1.81 8.47
CA LYS A 195 10.25 1.09 9.10
C LYS A 195 10.80 0.05 8.12
N SER A 196 11.90 0.40 7.45
CA SER A 196 12.56 -0.42 6.41
C SER A 196 13.34 -1.63 6.94
N GLU A 197 13.77 -1.60 8.21
CA GLU A 197 14.34 -2.76 8.89
C GLU A 197 13.86 -2.76 10.35
N LEU A 198 12.71 -3.39 10.58
CA LEU A 198 12.27 -3.78 11.92
C LEU A 198 12.91 -5.12 12.28
N ARG A 199 13.59 -5.15 13.41
CA ARG A 199 14.36 -6.28 13.93
C ARG A 199 13.74 -6.76 15.23
N VAL A 200 13.17 -7.97 15.26
CA VAL A 200 12.45 -8.50 16.43
C VAL A 200 12.66 -10.01 16.61
N MET A 201 12.52 -10.50 17.84
CA MET A 201 12.56 -11.92 18.21
C MET A 201 11.17 -12.48 18.57
N SER A 202 10.21 -11.61 18.88
CA SER A 202 8.90 -11.97 19.45
C SER A 202 7.74 -11.16 18.87
N LEU A 203 6.52 -11.70 19.01
CA LEU A 203 5.29 -10.98 18.62
C LEU A 203 5.03 -9.75 19.51
N GLU A 204 5.48 -9.78 20.77
CA GLU A 204 5.34 -8.64 21.68
C GLU A 204 6.22 -7.45 21.24
N GLU A 205 7.46 -7.71 20.84
CA GLU A 205 8.33 -6.68 20.24
C GLU A 205 7.76 -6.12 18.93
N LEU A 206 7.23 -7.00 18.08
CA LEU A 206 6.58 -6.65 16.82
C LEU A 206 5.36 -5.73 17.05
N PHE A 207 4.50 -6.08 18.00
CA PHE A 207 3.33 -5.29 18.41
C PHE A 207 3.75 -3.90 18.92
N LYS A 208 4.69 -3.85 19.87
CA LYS A 208 5.20 -2.59 20.44
C LYS A 208 5.85 -1.70 19.39
N ALA A 209 6.63 -2.27 18.47
CA ALA A 209 7.26 -1.52 17.40
C ALA A 209 6.24 -0.99 16.37
N SER A 210 5.16 -1.73 16.11
CA SER A 210 4.05 -1.28 15.26
C SER A 210 3.33 -0.09 15.89
N LEU A 211 2.95 -0.18 17.16
CA LEU A 211 2.36 0.94 17.91
C LEU A 211 3.27 2.18 17.93
N LEU A 212 4.58 2.00 18.14
CA LEU A 212 5.54 3.10 18.15
C LEU A 212 5.62 3.81 16.78
N LEU A 213 5.54 3.05 15.67
CA LEU A 213 5.48 3.64 14.33
C LEU A 213 4.19 4.45 14.13
N PHE A 214 3.04 3.91 14.54
CA PHE A 214 1.75 4.62 14.42
C PHE A 214 1.69 5.89 15.28
N GLN A 215 2.36 5.91 16.43
CA GLN A 215 2.52 7.09 17.29
C GLN A 215 3.46 8.16 16.72
N GLN A 216 4.46 7.76 15.92
CA GLN A 216 5.46 8.68 15.35
C GLN A 216 5.01 9.30 14.03
N TYR A 217 4.19 8.57 13.26
CA TYR A 217 3.69 9.01 11.96
C TYR A 217 2.74 10.20 12.07
N ASN A 218 2.98 11.24 11.26
CA ASN A 218 2.12 12.41 11.18
C ASN A 218 1.28 12.42 9.87
N PRO A 219 0.03 11.91 9.89
CA PRO A 219 -0.79 11.83 8.70
C PRO A 219 -1.10 13.21 8.10
N ASN A 220 -1.30 14.24 8.92
CA ASN A 220 -1.58 15.60 8.44
C ASN A 220 -0.40 16.18 7.67
N ARG A 221 0.84 15.97 8.16
CA ARG A 221 2.05 16.41 7.46
C ARG A 221 2.21 15.68 6.12
N HIS A 222 1.94 14.37 6.08
CA HIS A 222 2.03 13.59 4.85
C HIS A 222 0.96 14.02 3.82
N LEU A 223 -0.28 14.25 4.26
CA LEU A 223 -1.35 14.79 3.40
C LEU A 223 -1.02 16.21 2.88
N GLN A 224 -0.48 17.09 3.73
CA GLN A 224 -0.04 18.43 3.33
C GLN A 224 1.09 18.38 2.29
N LEU A 225 2.07 17.48 2.45
CA LEU A 225 3.13 17.26 1.48
C LEU A 225 2.56 16.81 0.14
N MET A 226 1.74 15.76 0.11
CA MET A 226 1.12 15.26 -1.12
C MET A 226 0.23 16.32 -1.79
N SER A 227 -0.55 17.07 -1.00
CA SER A 227 -1.39 18.15 -1.50
C SER A 227 -0.56 19.29 -2.12
N SER A 228 0.64 19.57 -1.58
CA SER A 228 1.53 20.59 -2.12
C SER A 228 2.01 20.30 -3.55
N PHE A 229 2.08 19.03 -3.95
CA PHE A 229 2.53 18.62 -5.28
C PHE A 229 1.58 19.07 -6.42
N GLN A 230 0.33 19.43 -6.11
CA GLN A 230 -0.60 20.03 -7.08
C GLN A 230 -0.14 21.43 -7.53
N ASN A 231 0.60 22.16 -6.66
CA ASN A 231 0.94 23.56 -6.85
C ASN A 231 2.28 23.77 -7.60
N SER A 232 2.85 22.71 -8.18
CA SER A 232 4.21 22.74 -8.73
C SER A 232 4.30 21.84 -9.94
N TYR A 233 5.01 22.31 -10.97
CA TYR A 233 4.92 21.76 -12.32
C TYR A 233 6.31 21.55 -12.91
N LEU A 234 6.48 20.45 -13.65
CA LEU A 234 7.60 20.25 -14.56
C LEU A 234 7.15 20.62 -15.96
N THR A 235 7.88 21.51 -16.63
CA THR A 235 7.79 21.65 -18.08
C THR A 235 8.13 20.34 -18.79
N GLU A 236 7.68 20.14 -20.01
CA GLU A 236 8.01 18.96 -20.83
C GLU A 236 9.53 18.74 -20.91
N HIS A 237 10.33 19.81 -21.04
CA HIS A 237 11.79 19.74 -21.00
C HIS A 237 12.31 19.16 -19.67
N GLN A 238 11.85 19.67 -18.53
CA GLN A 238 12.30 19.19 -17.21
C GLN A 238 11.83 17.75 -16.94
N PHE A 239 10.65 17.36 -17.43
CA PHE A 239 10.19 15.98 -17.37
C PHE A 239 11.05 15.06 -18.25
N ALA A 240 11.40 15.48 -19.47
CA ALA A 240 12.31 14.76 -20.35
C ALA A 240 13.71 14.61 -19.73
N GLN A 241 14.24 15.64 -19.07
CA GLN A 241 15.47 15.55 -18.29
C GLN A 241 15.32 14.55 -17.14
N LEU A 242 14.23 14.59 -16.37
CA LEU A 242 13.98 13.64 -15.27
C LEU A 242 14.05 12.19 -15.76
N ILE A 243 13.38 11.86 -16.88
CA ILE A 243 13.41 10.53 -17.48
C ILE A 243 14.81 10.16 -18.00
N GLY A 244 15.48 11.06 -18.71
CA GLY A 244 16.82 10.84 -19.26
C GLY A 244 17.89 10.66 -18.17
N LYS A 245 17.92 11.55 -17.19
CA LYS A 245 18.82 11.51 -16.03
C LYS A 245 18.56 10.28 -15.16
N SER A 246 17.31 9.88 -14.96
CA SER A 246 16.97 8.63 -14.25
C SER A 246 17.54 7.38 -14.91
N LYS A 247 17.57 7.32 -16.26
CA LYS A 247 18.25 6.24 -17.00
C LYS A 247 19.77 6.30 -16.80
N LEU A 248 20.36 7.48 -16.99
CA LEU A 248 21.80 7.70 -16.83
C LEU A 248 22.29 7.39 -15.40
N TYR A 249 21.47 7.63 -14.38
CA TYR A 249 21.79 7.39 -12.97
C TYR A 249 22.19 5.94 -12.68
N GLN A 250 21.60 4.97 -13.39
CA GLN A 250 21.97 3.55 -13.24
C GLN A 250 23.28 3.19 -13.96
N CYS A 251 23.76 4.06 -14.85
CA CYS A 251 25.04 3.94 -15.57
C CYS A 251 26.17 4.80 -14.97
N LEU A 252 25.89 5.65 -13.97
CA LEU A 252 26.89 6.53 -13.38
C LEU A 252 28.01 5.76 -12.66
N PRO A 253 29.27 6.21 -12.74
CA PRO A 253 30.34 5.72 -11.86
C PRO A 253 29.96 5.88 -10.38
N ASN A 254 30.27 4.86 -9.57
CA ASN A 254 29.93 4.82 -8.14
C ASN A 254 30.32 6.07 -7.34
N ALA A 255 31.43 6.74 -7.71
CA ALA A 255 31.86 7.98 -7.08
C ALA A 255 30.92 9.16 -7.36
N GLN A 256 30.39 9.27 -8.58
CA GLN A 256 29.43 10.32 -8.96
C GLN A 256 28.04 10.01 -8.42
N LYS A 257 27.60 8.74 -8.52
CA LYS A 257 26.30 8.28 -8.01
C LYS A 257 26.10 8.56 -6.51
N LYS A 258 27.17 8.45 -5.70
CA LYS A 258 27.16 8.77 -4.26
C LYS A 258 26.99 10.26 -3.91
N LEU A 259 27.14 11.16 -4.88
CA LEU A 259 26.96 12.61 -4.69
C LEU A 259 25.53 13.07 -5.03
N LEU A 260 24.70 12.16 -5.53
CA LEU A 260 23.33 12.42 -5.93
C LEU A 260 22.35 11.72 -4.98
N PRO A 261 21.12 12.23 -4.84
CA PRO A 261 20.06 11.52 -4.14
C PRO A 261 19.82 10.12 -4.68
N ASN A 262 19.26 9.25 -3.85
CA ASN A 262 19.02 7.87 -4.23
C ASN A 262 17.90 7.76 -5.27
N MET A 263 18.09 6.87 -6.26
CA MET A 263 17.08 6.55 -7.28
C MET A 263 16.93 5.03 -7.38
N GLU A 264 15.94 4.49 -6.66
CA GLU A 264 15.62 3.06 -6.60
C GLU A 264 14.93 2.54 -7.88
N PHE A 265 14.48 3.44 -8.75
CA PHE A 265 13.81 3.11 -10.00
C PHE A 265 14.82 2.73 -11.09
N GLY A 266 14.91 1.42 -11.36
CA GLY A 266 15.63 0.88 -12.52
C GLY A 266 14.90 1.08 -13.86
N ASP A 267 15.59 0.84 -14.98
CA ASP A 267 15.16 1.17 -16.35
C ASP A 267 13.72 0.76 -16.70
N THR A 268 13.29 -0.45 -16.33
CA THR A 268 11.92 -0.95 -16.56
C THR A 268 10.85 -0.01 -15.97
N HIS A 269 11.08 0.52 -14.77
CA HIS A 269 10.14 1.46 -14.14
C HIS A 269 10.18 2.82 -14.83
N ILE A 270 11.35 3.31 -15.22
CA ILE A 270 11.48 4.60 -15.95
C ILE A 270 10.80 4.52 -17.33
N ASN A 271 10.91 3.38 -18.02
CA ASN A 271 10.15 3.11 -19.24
C ASN A 271 8.63 3.09 -18.98
N ALA A 272 8.19 2.53 -17.86
CA ALA A 272 6.78 2.53 -17.46
C ALA A 272 6.28 3.96 -17.18
N VAL A 273 7.03 4.78 -16.44
CA VAL A 273 6.72 6.21 -16.21
C VAL A 273 6.63 6.97 -17.53
N ALA A 274 7.62 6.82 -18.42
CA ALA A 274 7.62 7.49 -19.73
C ALA A 274 6.46 7.07 -20.63
N LYS A 275 6.05 5.80 -20.60
CA LYS A 275 4.85 5.32 -21.30
C LYS A 275 3.57 5.87 -20.67
N ALA A 276 3.48 5.87 -19.34
CA ALA A 276 2.32 6.33 -18.58
C ALA A 276 2.10 7.85 -18.74
N TYR A 277 3.17 8.65 -18.83
CA TYR A 277 3.09 10.10 -19.09
C TYR A 277 2.21 10.47 -20.29
N TYR A 278 2.20 9.66 -21.36
CA TYR A 278 1.33 9.87 -22.52
C TYR A 278 0.03 9.05 -22.52
N ASN A 279 0.00 7.90 -21.83
CA ASN A 279 -1.02 6.86 -22.01
C ASN A 279 -1.78 6.47 -20.74
N ASP A 280 -1.42 6.98 -19.56
CA ASP A 280 -2.15 6.71 -18.32
C ASP A 280 -3.57 7.28 -18.38
N LYS A 281 -4.52 6.64 -17.70
CA LYS A 281 -5.92 7.07 -17.71
C LYS A 281 -6.17 8.32 -16.86
N ASN A 282 -5.40 8.49 -15.79
CA ASN A 282 -5.67 9.45 -14.71
C ASN A 282 -4.53 10.47 -14.56
N PHE A 283 -3.28 10.08 -14.82
CA PHE A 283 -2.08 10.85 -14.49
C PHE A 283 -1.20 11.22 -15.70
N LYS A 284 -1.69 11.02 -16.93
CA LYS A 284 -1.01 11.50 -18.13
C LYS A 284 -0.97 13.04 -18.20
N ILE A 285 -0.08 13.58 -19.02
CA ILE A 285 -0.16 14.99 -19.42
C ILE A 285 -1.45 15.27 -20.20
N GLU A 286 -1.99 16.46 -20.04
CA GLU A 286 -3.18 16.92 -20.75
C GLU A 286 -2.86 17.27 -22.21
N GLU A 287 -3.84 17.11 -23.09
CA GLU A 287 -3.64 17.33 -24.52
C GLU A 287 -3.38 18.81 -24.80
N GLY A 288 -2.21 19.11 -25.37
CA GLY A 288 -1.77 20.48 -25.64
C GLY A 288 -1.15 21.21 -24.43
N ALA A 289 -1.01 20.57 -23.27
CA ALA A 289 -0.27 21.14 -22.14
C ALA A 289 1.24 21.02 -22.34
N ASP A 290 1.99 22.04 -21.89
CA ASP A 290 3.46 22.12 -21.93
C ASP A 290 4.13 21.73 -20.60
N ALA A 291 3.32 21.42 -19.58
CA ALA A 291 3.78 21.07 -18.24
C ALA A 291 2.84 20.06 -17.55
N ILE A 292 3.40 19.30 -16.61
CA ILE A 292 2.70 18.32 -15.77
C ILE A 292 2.89 18.68 -14.28
N ASN A 293 1.83 18.61 -13.47
CA ASN A 293 1.93 18.85 -12.03
C ASN A 293 2.66 17.70 -11.32
N LEU A 294 3.28 17.97 -10.17
CA LEU A 294 4.05 16.97 -9.43
C LEU A 294 3.17 15.89 -8.79
N TRP A 295 1.87 16.14 -8.56
CA TRP A 295 0.95 15.12 -8.06
C TRP A 295 0.73 14.00 -9.09
N LYS A 296 0.54 14.36 -10.37
CA LYS A 296 0.51 13.42 -11.49
C LYS A 296 1.85 12.69 -11.61
N VAL A 297 2.99 13.40 -11.59
CA VAL A 297 4.33 12.77 -11.62
C VAL A 297 4.53 11.76 -10.49
N TYR A 298 4.14 12.10 -9.25
CA TYR A 298 4.19 11.18 -8.11
C TYR A 298 3.37 9.91 -8.33
N ASN A 299 2.17 10.05 -8.91
CA ASN A 299 1.32 8.92 -9.22
C ASN A 299 1.82 8.08 -10.41
N LEU A 300 2.55 8.67 -11.37
CA LEU A 300 3.27 7.92 -12.41
C LEU A 300 4.40 7.06 -11.81
N PHE A 301 5.21 7.60 -10.89
CA PHE A 301 6.29 6.85 -10.23
C PHE A 301 5.77 5.75 -9.29
N THR A 302 4.80 6.07 -8.43
CA THR A 302 4.19 5.07 -7.54
C THR A 302 3.36 4.04 -8.32
N GLY A 303 2.76 4.40 -9.46
CA GLY A 303 2.12 3.47 -10.39
C GLY A 303 3.13 2.51 -11.04
N ALA A 304 4.28 3.02 -11.50
CA ALA A 304 5.36 2.18 -12.00
C ALA A 304 5.92 1.23 -10.93
N ASN A 305 5.90 1.62 -9.65
CA ASN A 305 6.36 0.80 -8.53
C ASN A 305 5.51 -0.49 -8.32
N LYS A 306 4.27 -0.56 -8.81
CA LYS A 306 3.47 -1.79 -8.77
C LYS A 306 4.11 -2.97 -9.53
N ASN A 307 5.10 -2.69 -10.39
CA ASN A 307 5.90 -3.70 -11.08
C ASN A 307 7.17 -4.15 -10.31
N SER A 308 7.39 -3.66 -9.09
CA SER A 308 8.50 -4.09 -8.22
C SER A 308 8.29 -5.49 -7.66
N TYR A 309 9.40 -6.17 -7.31
CA TYR A 309 9.36 -7.28 -6.37
C TYR A 309 8.93 -6.80 -4.98
N ILE A 310 8.17 -7.65 -4.27
CA ILE A 310 7.70 -7.44 -2.87
C ILE A 310 8.77 -6.80 -1.98
N ASP A 311 10.00 -7.33 -1.98
CA ASP A 311 11.10 -6.90 -1.11
C ASP A 311 11.43 -5.41 -1.22
N ASN A 312 11.23 -4.81 -2.40
CA ASN A 312 11.61 -3.43 -2.71
C ASN A 312 10.42 -2.47 -2.78
N LEU A 313 9.18 -2.98 -2.66
CA LEU A 313 7.96 -2.21 -2.87
C LEU A 313 7.92 -0.97 -1.98
N LEU A 314 8.12 -1.15 -0.67
CA LEU A 314 8.01 -0.06 0.31
C LEU A 314 9.18 0.93 0.24
N ASP A 315 10.40 0.46 -0.04
CA ASP A 315 11.56 1.36 -0.23
C ASP A 315 11.38 2.25 -1.45
N ARG A 316 10.84 1.72 -2.56
CA ARG A 316 10.52 2.51 -3.75
C ARG A 316 9.31 3.43 -3.57
N SER A 317 8.32 3.03 -2.77
CA SER A 317 7.21 3.93 -2.43
C SER A 317 7.69 5.12 -1.58
N LEU A 318 8.62 4.91 -0.65
CA LEU A 318 9.29 6.02 0.05
C LEU A 318 10.14 6.84 -0.93
N ASN A 319 10.97 6.19 -1.75
CA ASN A 319 11.87 6.90 -2.66
C ASN A 319 11.12 7.71 -3.73
N ALA A 320 9.89 7.32 -4.12
CA ALA A 320 9.01 8.16 -4.94
C ALA A 320 8.62 9.46 -4.24
N THR A 321 8.32 9.40 -2.94
CA THR A 321 7.97 10.57 -2.12
C THR A 321 9.19 11.48 -1.95
N GLU A 322 10.35 10.91 -1.61
CA GLU A 322 11.62 11.64 -1.50
C GLU A 322 12.04 12.30 -2.82
N LEU A 323 11.90 11.60 -3.94
CA LEU A 323 12.21 12.11 -5.27
C LEU A 323 11.32 13.30 -5.64
N VAL A 324 10.00 13.18 -5.46
CA VAL A 324 9.07 14.25 -5.86
C VAL A 324 9.11 15.43 -4.89
N GLU A 325 9.28 15.20 -3.58
CA GLU A 325 9.58 16.27 -2.62
C GLU A 325 10.89 16.98 -3.00
N GLY A 326 11.94 16.22 -3.28
CA GLY A 326 13.24 16.75 -3.68
C GLY A 326 13.18 17.60 -4.94
N ILE A 327 12.50 17.10 -5.98
CA ILE A 327 12.22 17.86 -7.22
C ILE A 327 11.42 19.12 -6.92
N ASN A 328 10.40 19.04 -6.04
CA ASN A 328 9.63 20.21 -5.64
C ASN A 328 10.53 21.27 -4.99
N ARG A 329 11.43 20.88 -4.08
CA ARG A 329 12.43 21.80 -3.50
C ARG A 329 13.36 22.38 -4.57
N ALA A 330 13.81 21.56 -5.53
CA ALA A 330 14.72 21.99 -6.59
C ALA A 330 14.09 23.03 -7.55
N LEU A 331 12.80 22.90 -7.86
CA LEU A 331 12.04 23.92 -8.60
C LEU A 331 11.99 25.27 -7.87
N HIS A 332 12.03 25.25 -6.53
CA HIS A 332 12.07 26.43 -5.67
C HIS A 332 13.50 26.87 -5.28
N GLY A 333 14.52 26.40 -5.99
CA GLY A 333 15.90 26.88 -5.88
C GLY A 333 16.85 26.02 -5.04
N ASP A 334 16.38 24.90 -4.47
CA ASP A 334 17.26 23.91 -3.85
C ASP A 334 18.20 23.24 -4.89
N ARG A 335 19.33 22.69 -4.44
CA ARG A 335 20.38 22.13 -5.30
C ARG A 335 20.47 20.60 -5.26
N GLU A 336 19.89 19.94 -4.27
CA GLU A 336 20.10 18.51 -3.98
C GLU A 336 19.60 17.62 -5.13
N TYR A 337 18.37 17.86 -5.60
CA TYR A 337 17.73 17.11 -6.68
C TYR A 337 17.83 17.77 -8.05
N ARG A 338 18.48 18.94 -8.13
CA ARG A 338 18.53 19.80 -9.32
C ARG A 338 19.12 19.08 -10.55
N TRP A 339 20.09 18.18 -10.35
CA TRP A 339 20.67 17.35 -11.41
C TRP A 339 19.66 16.55 -12.23
N PHE A 340 18.53 16.14 -11.63
CA PHE A 340 17.50 15.38 -12.32
C PHE A 340 16.67 16.22 -13.30
N ILE A 341 16.57 17.55 -13.11
CA ILE A 341 15.66 18.42 -13.87
C ILE A 341 16.36 19.48 -14.74
N GLU A 342 17.70 19.51 -14.76
CA GLU A 342 18.54 20.37 -15.61
C GLU A 342 18.96 19.74 -16.94
#